data_AF-A0A4S8HY83-F1
#
_entry.id   AF-A0A4S8HY83-F1
#
_cell.length_a   1.000
_cell.length_b   1.000
_cell.length_c   1.000
_cell.angle_alpha   90.00
_cell.angle_beta   90.00
_cell.angle_gamma   90.00
#
_symmetry.space_group_name_H-M   'P 1'
#
loop_
_entity.id
_entity.type
_entity.pdbx_description
1 polymer ?
#
loop_
_entity_poly.entity_id
_entity_poly.type
_entity_poly.pdbx_seq_one_letter_code
_entity_poly.pdbx_strand_id
1 'polypeptide(L)'
;MKWKHYSLMVLCSTLLLVSCSKDGSNGADGTNGTNGTNGKDGANGTNGKDGANGKTALTRTTKEAPGANCKYGGTKFETGIDANNNGILDDNEVTATQTKYVCDGAGATYSSWIDVNVTDTTFSNGVAVNFNHIQIIPAPTLTTDIVDKGIVLMYYRSKDSTVVPIERDGAYAITDLDSAGTGTIFFNPGYVFKEKKISFLVRTYTGWNTYNRDELNKNGSAVRYVLIPGMTQGRSIADLQKMPYGELAKLYNIED
;
A
#
# COMPACT_ATOMS: atom_id res chain seq x y z
N MET A 1 60.12 -120.15 -101.12
CA MET A 1 59.91 -119.71 -102.51
C MET A 1 60.24 -118.24 -102.62
N LYS A 2 60.90 -117.85 -103.70
CA LYS A 2 61.44 -116.50 -103.95
C LYS A 2 60.40 -115.57 -104.59
N TRP A 3 60.75 -114.27 -104.58
CA TRP A 3 60.42 -113.16 -105.50
C TRP A 3 59.61 -112.03 -104.84
N LYS A 4 60.15 -110.83 -104.60
CA LYS A 4 60.73 -109.75 -105.45
C LYS A 4 59.67 -108.79 -106.04
N HIS A 5 59.72 -107.53 -105.55
CA HIS A 5 59.84 -106.24 -106.29
C HIS A 5 58.66 -105.22 -106.40
N TYR A 6 58.95 -103.99 -105.92
CA TYR A 6 58.67 -102.62 -106.42
C TYR A 6 57.36 -101.80 -106.17
N SER A 7 57.62 -100.49 -105.91
CA SER A 7 56.87 -99.26 -106.28
C SER A 7 55.57 -98.89 -105.53
N LEU A 8 55.16 -97.63 -105.32
CA LEU A 8 55.67 -96.26 -105.51
C LEU A 8 54.50 -95.30 -105.11
N MET A 9 54.82 -94.14 -104.50
CA MET A 9 54.07 -92.85 -104.52
C MET A 9 52.89 -92.51 -103.55
N VAL A 10 53.01 -91.27 -102.99
CA VAL A 10 51.95 -90.21 -102.78
C VAL A 10 51.04 -90.36 -101.54
N LEU A 11 50.67 -89.35 -100.72
CA LEU A 11 50.95 -87.91 -100.55
C LEU A 11 50.06 -87.37 -99.39
N CYS A 12 50.49 -86.29 -98.72
CA CYS A 12 49.68 -85.19 -98.12
C CYS A 12 48.95 -85.30 -96.74
N SER A 13 49.61 -84.73 -95.73
CA SER A 13 49.17 -83.60 -94.85
C SER A 13 47.84 -83.59 -94.07
N THR A 14 47.95 -83.41 -92.74
CA THR A 14 47.30 -82.37 -91.87
C THR A 14 47.76 -82.60 -90.41
N LEU A 15 48.68 -81.79 -89.84
CA LEU A 15 48.51 -80.52 -89.10
C LEU A 15 47.73 -80.63 -87.76
N LEU A 16 48.42 -80.45 -86.61
CA LEU A 16 48.14 -79.43 -85.58
C LEU A 16 49.03 -79.55 -84.32
N LEU A 17 49.26 -78.39 -83.71
CA LEU A 17 50.31 -77.98 -82.76
C LEU A 17 49.98 -78.28 -81.30
N VAL A 18 51.00 -78.44 -80.44
CA VAL A 18 50.95 -78.02 -79.03
C VAL A 18 52.24 -77.29 -78.67
N SER A 19 52.08 -75.99 -78.40
CA SER A 19 53.03 -75.10 -77.73
C SER A 19 52.71 -75.07 -76.23
N CYS A 20 53.72 -74.91 -75.37
CA CYS A 20 53.51 -74.35 -74.04
C CYS A 20 54.75 -73.56 -73.61
N SER A 21 54.74 -72.26 -73.87
CA SER A 21 55.46 -71.23 -73.12
C SER A 21 54.77 -71.07 -71.76
N LYS A 22 55.53 -71.02 -70.66
CA LYS A 22 55.02 -70.60 -69.35
C LYS A 22 55.86 -69.43 -68.84
N ASP A 23 55.50 -68.23 -69.25
CA ASP A 23 55.76 -67.05 -68.43
C ASP A 23 54.49 -66.81 -67.60
N GLY A 24 54.63 -66.82 -66.27
CA GLY A 24 53.51 -66.60 -65.35
C GLY A 24 52.97 -65.17 -65.49
N SER A 25 51.66 -65.01 -65.51
CA SER A 25 51.00 -63.69 -65.46
C SER A 25 51.48 -62.90 -64.25
N ASN A 26 51.76 -61.60 -64.41
CA ASN A 26 52.05 -60.71 -63.27
C ASN A 26 50.95 -60.83 -62.22
N GLY A 27 51.33 -60.88 -60.93
CA GLY A 27 50.38 -60.88 -59.83
C GLY A 27 49.51 -59.63 -59.86
N ALA A 28 48.24 -59.75 -59.49
CA ALA A 28 47.33 -58.61 -59.44
C ALA A 28 47.86 -57.51 -58.50
N ASP A 29 47.73 -56.25 -58.91
CA ASP A 29 48.12 -55.10 -58.09
C ASP A 29 47.40 -55.14 -56.74
N GLY A 30 48.12 -54.79 -55.67
CA GLY A 30 47.55 -54.70 -54.33
C GLY A 30 46.46 -53.61 -54.28
N THR A 31 45.35 -53.90 -53.60
CA THR A 31 44.28 -52.92 -53.41
C THR A 31 44.77 -51.72 -52.61
N ASN A 32 44.36 -50.51 -52.98
CA ASN A 32 44.64 -49.30 -52.21
C ASN A 32 44.18 -49.47 -50.74
N GLY A 33 45.00 -48.97 -49.81
CA GLY A 33 44.67 -48.98 -48.39
C GLY A 33 43.41 -48.17 -48.10
N THR A 34 42.64 -48.61 -47.10
CA THR A 34 41.43 -47.89 -46.66
C THR A 34 41.80 -46.55 -46.03
N ASN A 35 40.99 -45.51 -46.29
CA ASN A 35 41.14 -44.21 -45.64
C ASN A 35 41.10 -44.35 -44.10
N GLY A 36 41.92 -43.55 -43.41
CA GLY A 36 41.93 -43.50 -41.95
C GLY A 36 40.59 -43.02 -41.40
N THR A 37 40.23 -43.49 -40.20
CA THR A 37 39.02 -43.06 -39.52
C THR A 37 39.13 -41.60 -39.06
N ASN A 38 38.03 -40.85 -39.13
CA ASN A 38 37.97 -39.50 -38.58
C ASN A 38 38.37 -39.48 -37.09
N GLY A 39 39.05 -38.41 -36.67
CA GLY A 39 39.36 -38.17 -35.27
C GLY A 39 38.09 -38.05 -34.43
N LYS A 40 38.15 -38.49 -33.17
CA LYS A 40 37.04 -38.32 -32.23
C LYS A 40 36.85 -36.83 -31.91
N ASP A 41 35.59 -36.41 -31.79
CA ASP A 41 35.25 -35.07 -31.34
C ASP A 41 35.87 -34.78 -29.96
N GLY A 42 36.24 -33.51 -29.74
CA GLY A 42 36.74 -33.04 -28.46
C GLY A 42 35.66 -33.15 -27.37
N ALA A 43 36.09 -33.37 -26.13
CA ALA A 43 35.17 -33.39 -25.00
C ALA A 43 34.52 -32.01 -24.80
N ASN A 44 33.24 -31.99 -24.41
CA ASN A 44 32.55 -30.76 -24.02
C ASN A 44 33.27 -30.08 -22.85
N GLY A 45 33.27 -28.74 -22.85
CA GLY A 45 33.75 -27.95 -21.71
C GLY A 45 32.91 -28.20 -20.46
N THR A 46 33.50 -27.97 -19.29
CA THR A 46 32.79 -28.06 -18.01
C THR A 46 31.87 -26.86 -17.81
N ASN A 47 30.73 -27.07 -17.14
CA ASN A 47 29.86 -25.97 -16.71
C ASN A 47 30.62 -24.98 -15.82
N GLY A 48 30.24 -23.70 -15.89
CA GLY A 48 30.71 -22.69 -14.95
C GLY A 48 30.25 -23.00 -13.52
N LYS A 49 30.98 -22.47 -12.53
CA LYS A 49 30.56 -22.55 -11.12
C LYS A 49 29.39 -21.60 -10.88
N ASP A 50 28.48 -22.02 -10.01
CA ASP A 50 27.41 -21.15 -9.53
C ASP A 50 27.98 -19.90 -8.83
N GLY A 51 27.24 -18.79 -8.91
CA GLY A 51 27.54 -17.58 -8.18
C GLY A 51 27.37 -17.75 -6.67
N ALA A 52 27.96 -16.84 -5.88
CA ALA A 52 27.74 -16.82 -4.44
C ALA A 52 26.28 -16.42 -4.11
N ASN A 53 25.74 -16.97 -3.01
CA ASN A 53 24.43 -16.55 -2.50
C ASN A 53 24.42 -15.05 -2.17
N GLY A 54 23.28 -14.40 -2.42
CA GLY A 54 23.06 -13.01 -2.01
C GLY A 54 23.06 -12.85 -0.48
N LYS A 55 23.40 -11.65 -0.02
CA LYS A 55 23.33 -11.28 1.40
C LYS A 55 21.90 -10.97 1.82
N THR A 56 21.58 -11.16 3.10
CA THR A 56 20.24 -10.88 3.65
C THR A 56 20.03 -9.37 3.79
N ALA A 57 18.86 -8.88 3.39
CA ALA A 57 18.42 -7.53 3.69
C ALA A 57 17.54 -7.53 4.93
N LEU A 58 17.81 -6.63 5.87
CA LEU A 58 17.06 -6.50 7.12
C LEU A 58 16.44 -5.12 7.25
N THR A 59 15.37 -5.05 8.03
CA THR A 59 14.69 -3.81 8.39
C THR A 59 14.57 -3.68 9.90
N ARG A 60 14.61 -2.46 10.40
CA ARG A 60 14.49 -2.15 11.83
C ARG A 60 13.61 -0.92 12.01
N THR A 61 12.67 -1.00 12.94
CA THR A 61 11.85 0.15 13.35
C THR A 61 12.16 0.54 14.78
N THR A 62 12.44 1.80 15.01
CA THR A 62 12.62 2.36 16.35
C THR A 62 11.75 3.58 16.55
N LYS A 63 11.49 3.94 17.80
CA LYS A 63 10.81 5.20 18.12
C LYS A 63 11.70 6.37 17.71
N GLU A 64 11.13 7.34 16.99
CA GLU A 64 11.75 8.64 16.72
C GLU A 64 11.27 9.64 17.77
N ALA A 65 12.21 10.28 18.45
CA ALA A 65 11.88 11.32 19.43
C ALA A 65 11.47 12.63 18.71
N PRO A 66 10.65 13.48 19.35
CA PRO A 66 10.39 14.83 18.84
C PRO A 66 11.68 15.60 18.57
N GLY A 67 11.84 16.13 17.36
CA GLY A 67 13.07 16.78 16.93
C GLY A 67 13.09 17.21 15.47
N ALA A 68 14.30 17.28 14.90
CA ALA A 68 14.53 17.80 13.56
C ALA A 68 13.92 16.94 12.45
N ASN A 69 13.92 15.61 12.60
CA ASN A 69 13.32 14.71 11.61
C ASN A 69 11.79 14.70 11.71
N CYS A 70 11.26 14.63 12.94
CA CYS A 70 9.84 14.64 13.22
C CYS A 70 9.52 15.56 14.40
N LYS A 71 8.82 16.68 14.12
CA LYS A 71 8.49 17.70 15.13
C LYS A 71 7.79 17.13 16.37
N TYR A 72 6.94 16.13 16.19
CA TYR A 72 6.14 15.52 17.26
C TYR A 72 6.56 14.07 17.57
N GLY A 73 7.74 13.66 17.09
CA GLY A 73 8.21 12.28 17.18
C GLY A 73 7.59 11.41 16.09
N GLY A 74 7.80 10.11 16.18
CA GLY A 74 7.27 9.17 15.21
C GLY A 74 7.94 7.81 15.27
N THR A 75 8.00 7.17 14.12
CA THR A 75 8.72 5.91 13.92
C THR A 75 9.83 6.12 12.89
N LYS A 76 11.05 5.74 13.25
CA LYS A 76 12.19 5.66 12.35
C LYS A 76 12.21 4.27 11.71
N PHE A 77 12.32 4.22 10.39
CA PHE A 77 12.41 3.01 9.59
C PHE A 77 13.79 2.94 8.93
N GLU A 78 14.51 1.88 9.22
CA GLU A 78 15.87 1.65 8.75
C GLU A 78 15.94 0.36 7.94
N THR A 79 16.77 0.36 6.91
CA THR A 79 17.05 -0.79 6.06
C THR A 79 18.55 -0.94 5.90
N GLY A 80 19.01 -2.17 5.67
CA GLY A 80 20.40 -2.44 5.40
C GLY A 80 20.67 -3.89 5.03
N ILE A 81 21.92 -4.17 4.72
CA ILE A 81 22.38 -5.52 4.37
C ILE A 81 23.11 -6.08 5.58
N ASP A 82 22.66 -7.24 6.05
CA ASP A 82 23.34 -8.04 7.10
C ASP A 82 24.68 -8.54 6.52
N ALA A 83 25.72 -7.74 6.70
CA ALA A 83 27.02 -7.94 6.10
C ALA A 83 27.76 -9.06 6.83
N ASN A 84 27.58 -9.12 8.16
CA ASN A 84 28.22 -10.10 9.03
C ASN A 84 27.43 -11.42 9.19
N ASN A 85 26.22 -11.51 8.63
CA ASN A 85 25.30 -12.65 8.68
C ASN A 85 24.88 -13.04 10.11
N ASN A 86 24.74 -12.08 11.03
CA ASN A 86 24.33 -12.34 12.41
C ASN A 86 22.81 -12.30 12.63
N GLY A 87 22.03 -11.95 11.60
CA GLY A 87 20.57 -11.86 11.66
C GLY A 87 20.03 -10.60 12.34
N ILE A 88 20.87 -9.62 12.65
CA ILE A 88 20.53 -8.36 13.29
C ILE A 88 21.00 -7.22 12.40
N LEU A 89 20.19 -6.18 12.23
CA LEU A 89 20.63 -4.97 11.54
C LEU A 89 21.47 -4.12 12.49
N ASP A 90 22.79 -4.24 12.40
CA ASP A 90 23.73 -3.43 13.17
C ASP A 90 23.80 -1.99 12.63
N ASP A 91 24.19 -1.03 13.46
CA ASP A 91 24.21 0.40 13.07
C ASP A 91 25.16 0.69 11.89
N ASN A 92 26.24 -0.09 11.76
CA ASN A 92 27.18 0.02 10.65
C ASN A 92 26.64 -0.57 9.32
N GLU A 93 25.56 -1.34 9.39
CA GLU A 93 24.92 -1.99 8.24
C GLU A 93 23.73 -1.19 7.71
N VAL A 94 23.27 -0.20 8.49
CA VAL A 94 22.17 0.70 8.11
C VAL A 94 22.57 1.53 6.88
N THR A 95 21.74 1.43 5.83
CA THR A 95 21.86 2.25 4.63
C THR A 95 21.20 3.61 4.89
N ALA A 96 21.99 4.57 5.38
CA ALA A 96 21.51 5.89 5.81
C ALA A 96 20.67 6.65 4.75
N THR A 97 20.95 6.45 3.45
CA THR A 97 20.18 7.08 2.35
C THR A 97 18.76 6.53 2.22
N GLN A 98 18.51 5.33 2.75
CA GLN A 98 17.20 4.68 2.76
C GLN A 98 16.45 4.87 4.08
N THR A 99 17.08 5.42 5.11
CA THR A 99 16.40 5.74 6.38
C THR A 99 15.22 6.66 6.13
N LYS A 100 14.02 6.24 6.55
CA LYS A 100 12.78 7.01 6.46
C LYS A 100 12.22 7.26 7.85
N TYR A 101 11.45 8.33 7.96
CA TYR A 101 10.74 8.68 9.18
C TYR A 101 9.25 8.76 8.87
N VAL A 102 8.44 8.09 9.68
CA VAL A 102 7.00 8.23 9.71
C VAL A 102 6.67 9.10 10.91
N CYS A 103 6.39 10.38 10.66
CA CYS A 103 6.22 11.36 11.73
C CYS A 103 4.79 11.36 12.28
N ASP A 104 4.69 11.39 13.61
CA ASP A 104 3.43 11.58 14.30
C ASP A 104 2.94 13.03 14.14
N GLY A 105 1.62 13.21 14.28
CA GLY A 105 1.01 14.54 14.37
C GLY A 105 1.17 15.15 15.77
N ALA A 106 0.79 16.42 15.93
CA ALA A 106 0.90 17.17 17.18
C ALA A 106 0.04 16.67 18.35
N GLY A 107 -0.60 15.51 18.21
CA GLY A 107 -1.76 15.12 19.03
C GLY A 107 -2.98 16.00 18.72
N ALA A 108 -3.97 15.93 19.61
CA ALA A 108 -5.14 16.80 19.57
C ALA A 108 -5.31 17.51 20.90
N THR A 109 -5.81 18.76 20.86
CA THR A 109 -6.34 19.43 22.04
C THR A 109 -7.85 19.47 21.93
N TYR A 110 -8.57 19.27 23.03
CA TYR A 110 -10.03 19.16 23.00
C TYR A 110 -10.65 19.87 24.20
N SER A 111 -11.92 20.24 24.08
CA SER A 111 -12.71 20.71 25.21
C SER A 111 -13.28 19.55 26.02
N SER A 112 -13.64 19.82 27.27
CA SER A 112 -14.69 19.03 27.92
C SER A 112 -16.00 19.12 27.13
N TRP A 113 -16.98 18.30 27.49
CA TRP A 113 -18.34 18.51 27.07
C TRP A 113 -18.86 19.85 27.59
N ILE A 114 -19.50 20.62 26.71
CA ILE A 114 -20.04 21.96 26.97
C ILE A 114 -21.54 21.89 26.67
N ASP A 115 -22.37 22.18 27.66
CA ASP A 115 -23.82 22.12 27.48
C ASP A 115 -24.29 23.05 26.36
N VAL A 116 -25.20 22.55 25.55
CA VAL A 116 -25.87 23.36 24.54
C VAL A 116 -26.81 24.32 25.24
N ASN A 117 -26.60 25.61 25.00
CA ASN A 117 -27.43 26.66 25.56
C ASN A 117 -27.87 27.60 24.45
N VAL A 118 -29.16 27.56 24.13
CA VAL A 118 -29.82 28.42 23.15
C VAL A 118 -30.51 29.54 23.91
N THR A 119 -30.27 30.80 23.56
CA THR A 119 -30.94 31.95 24.22
C THR A 119 -32.06 32.56 23.38
N ASP A 120 -31.96 32.45 22.05
CA ASP A 120 -32.78 33.24 21.12
C ASP A 120 -33.91 32.43 20.49
N THR A 121 -35.13 32.96 20.56
CA THR A 121 -36.33 32.39 19.93
C THR A 121 -36.85 33.35 18.88
N THR A 122 -36.97 32.90 17.63
CA THR A 122 -37.70 33.64 16.60
C THR A 122 -39.16 33.17 16.57
N PHE A 123 -40.06 34.15 16.60
CA PHE A 123 -41.49 33.92 16.58
C PHE A 123 -42.06 34.22 15.20
N SER A 124 -43.01 33.41 14.74
CA SER A 124 -43.86 33.68 13.58
C SER A 124 -45.30 33.63 14.05
N ASN A 125 -46.05 34.71 13.84
CA ASN A 125 -47.44 34.86 14.30
C ASN A 125 -47.66 34.54 15.79
N GLY A 126 -46.70 34.90 16.66
CA GLY A 126 -46.78 34.63 18.11
C GLY A 126 -46.44 33.20 18.53
N VAL A 127 -46.08 32.34 17.58
CA VAL A 127 -45.62 30.95 17.82
C VAL A 127 -44.10 30.92 17.68
N ALA A 128 -43.41 30.30 18.64
CA ALA A 128 -41.98 30.01 18.50
C ALA A 128 -41.79 29.00 17.35
N VAL A 129 -41.10 29.42 16.28
CA VAL A 129 -40.96 28.59 15.07
C VAL A 129 -39.51 28.29 14.71
N ASN A 130 -38.55 29.18 14.98
CA ASN A 130 -37.15 28.85 14.73
C ASN A 130 -36.26 29.38 15.86
N PHE A 131 -35.26 28.61 16.24
CA PHE A 131 -34.17 29.08 17.08
C PHE A 131 -32.97 29.31 16.18
N ASN A 132 -32.43 30.52 16.23
CA ASN A 132 -31.15 30.88 15.63
C ASN A 132 -30.30 31.42 16.76
N HIS A 133 -29.41 30.60 17.30
CA HIS A 133 -28.54 31.02 18.38
C HIS A 133 -27.07 30.78 18.02
N ILE A 134 -26.22 31.66 18.52
CA ILE A 134 -24.76 31.55 18.40
C ILE A 134 -24.18 31.47 19.81
N GLN A 135 -23.77 30.26 20.19
CA GLN A 135 -23.05 30.04 21.43
C GLN A 135 -21.55 30.20 21.16
N ILE A 136 -20.91 31.14 21.85
CA ILE A 136 -19.45 31.37 21.73
C ILE A 136 -18.72 30.50 22.74
N ILE A 137 -17.87 29.61 22.23
CA ILE A 137 -17.07 28.67 23.00
C ILE A 137 -15.61 29.14 23.01
N PRO A 138 -15.01 29.37 24.19
CA PRO A 138 -13.58 29.65 24.32
C PRO A 138 -12.75 28.45 23.85
N ALA A 139 -11.81 28.69 22.94
CA ALA A 139 -10.90 27.67 22.43
C ALA A 139 -9.46 28.21 22.47
N PRO A 140 -8.84 28.37 23.67
CA PRO A 140 -7.61 29.14 23.84
C PRO A 140 -6.41 28.59 23.04
N THR A 141 -6.43 27.30 22.69
CA THR A 141 -5.40 26.63 21.89
C THR A 141 -5.63 26.75 20.39
N LEU A 142 -6.75 27.32 19.93
CA LEU A 142 -7.05 27.52 18.51
C LEU A 142 -6.20 28.66 17.94
N THR A 143 -5.22 28.29 17.12
CA THR A 143 -4.33 29.21 16.39
C THR A 143 -4.69 29.28 14.91
N THR A 144 -4.17 30.29 14.21
CA THR A 144 -4.29 30.42 12.75
C THR A 144 -3.67 29.23 12.02
N ASP A 145 -2.55 28.68 12.51
CA ASP A 145 -1.95 27.48 11.92
C ASP A 145 -2.87 26.24 12.00
N ILE A 146 -3.65 26.09 13.08
CA ILE A 146 -4.65 25.02 13.16
C ILE A 146 -5.79 25.26 12.18
N VAL A 147 -6.21 26.52 12.03
CA VAL A 147 -7.28 26.90 11.08
C VAL A 147 -6.86 26.64 9.63
N ASP A 148 -5.64 27.03 9.26
CA ASP A 148 -5.20 27.01 7.86
C ASP A 148 -4.58 25.68 7.43
N LYS A 149 -3.93 24.97 8.37
CA LYS A 149 -3.14 23.76 8.08
C LYS A 149 -3.56 22.55 8.90
N GLY A 150 -4.38 22.75 9.93
CA GLY A 150 -4.87 21.72 10.83
C GLY A 150 -6.31 21.29 10.54
N ILE A 151 -6.93 20.73 11.57
CA ILE A 151 -8.33 20.28 11.53
C ILE A 151 -9.03 20.81 12.78
N VAL A 152 -10.20 21.41 12.57
CA VAL A 152 -11.12 21.79 13.63
C VAL A 152 -12.36 20.92 13.48
N LEU A 153 -12.57 20.01 14.44
CA LEU A 153 -13.73 19.13 14.50
C LEU A 153 -14.65 19.58 15.62
N MET A 154 -15.94 19.36 15.43
CA MET A 154 -16.95 19.58 16.45
C MET A 154 -17.89 18.39 16.51
N TYR A 155 -18.29 18.02 17.72
CA TYR A 155 -19.15 16.88 17.99
C TYR A 155 -20.31 17.30 18.87
N TYR A 156 -21.46 16.71 18.61
CA TYR A 156 -22.66 16.83 19.43
C TYR A 156 -22.89 15.51 20.16
N ARG A 157 -23.20 15.59 21.45
CA ARG A 157 -23.69 14.49 22.27
C ARG A 157 -25.14 14.73 22.60
N SER A 158 -25.99 13.79 22.19
CA SER A 158 -27.42 13.80 22.47
C SER A 158 -27.76 13.36 23.89
N LYS A 159 -29.02 13.50 24.27
CA LYS A 159 -29.57 13.05 25.57
C LYS A 159 -29.27 11.58 25.87
N ASP A 160 -29.37 10.72 24.85
CA ASP A 160 -29.10 9.28 24.93
C ASP A 160 -27.60 8.93 24.92
N SER A 161 -26.73 9.94 25.00
CA SER A 161 -25.26 9.82 24.92
C SER A 161 -24.71 9.39 23.55
N THR A 162 -25.53 9.38 22.50
CA THR A 162 -25.04 9.20 21.13
C THR A 162 -24.19 10.41 20.73
N VAL A 163 -23.01 10.16 20.14
CA VAL A 163 -22.11 11.23 19.68
C VAL A 163 -22.04 11.23 18.16
N VAL A 164 -22.33 12.38 17.57
CA VAL A 164 -22.29 12.58 16.11
C VAL A 164 -21.41 13.77 15.74
N PRO A 165 -20.70 13.72 14.60
CA PRO A 165 -19.96 14.87 14.11
C PRO A 165 -20.92 15.98 13.69
N ILE A 166 -20.54 17.22 13.96
CA ILE A 166 -21.21 18.40 13.43
C ILE A 166 -20.44 18.83 12.19
N GLU A 167 -21.14 19.02 11.08
CA GLU A 167 -20.54 19.58 9.88
C GLU A 167 -20.39 21.10 9.99
N ARG A 168 -19.28 21.62 9.46
CA ARG A 168 -18.99 23.06 9.49
C ARG A 168 -20.09 23.90 8.84
N ASP A 169 -20.56 23.46 7.67
CA ASP A 169 -21.52 24.19 6.83
C ASP A 169 -22.96 23.62 6.90
N GLY A 170 -23.28 22.86 7.96
CA GLY A 170 -24.65 22.70 8.49
C GLY A 170 -25.74 22.15 7.57
N ALA A 171 -25.43 21.24 6.64
CA ALA A 171 -26.45 20.69 5.73
C ALA A 171 -27.31 19.57 6.37
N TYR A 172 -26.82 18.88 7.40
CA TYR A 172 -27.51 17.75 8.02
C TYR A 172 -28.28 18.12 9.28
N ALA A 173 -29.43 17.50 9.46
CA ALA A 173 -30.25 17.64 10.66
C ALA A 173 -29.82 16.60 11.70
N ILE A 174 -29.53 17.06 12.92
CA ILE A 174 -29.42 16.21 14.10
C ILE A 174 -30.81 16.02 14.68
N THR A 175 -31.09 14.79 15.08
CA THR A 175 -32.30 14.40 15.81
C THR A 175 -31.90 14.05 17.25
N ASP A 176 -32.59 14.61 18.23
CA ASP A 176 -32.41 14.29 19.65
C ASP A 176 -33.77 14.21 20.35
N LEU A 177 -33.78 13.90 21.64
CA LEU A 177 -34.94 13.85 22.50
C LEU A 177 -35.09 15.14 23.33
N ASP A 178 -36.33 15.45 23.68
CA ASP A 178 -36.65 16.53 24.61
C ASP A 178 -36.19 16.24 26.05
N SER A 179 -36.41 17.19 26.96
CA SER A 179 -35.97 17.02 28.35
C SER A 179 -36.72 15.88 29.06
N ALA A 180 -37.94 15.56 28.61
CA ALA A 180 -38.73 14.44 29.11
C ALA A 180 -38.35 13.07 28.49
N GLY A 181 -37.61 13.04 27.39
CA GLY A 181 -37.30 11.81 26.64
C GLY A 181 -38.46 11.28 25.79
N THR A 182 -39.52 12.05 25.61
CA THR A 182 -40.76 11.64 24.93
C THR A 182 -40.95 12.31 23.58
N GLY A 183 -40.46 13.53 23.43
CA GLY A 183 -40.50 14.31 22.20
C GLY A 183 -39.19 14.22 21.43
N THR A 184 -39.24 14.50 20.13
CA THR A 184 -38.09 14.48 19.23
C THR A 184 -37.76 15.89 18.75
N ILE A 185 -36.54 16.37 18.98
CA ILE A 185 -36.03 17.68 18.56
C ILE A 185 -35.22 17.51 17.27
N PHE A 186 -35.46 18.36 16.28
CA PHE A 186 -34.69 18.41 15.04
C PHE A 186 -34.03 19.77 14.87
N PHE A 187 -32.73 19.78 14.57
CA PHE A 187 -31.99 21.01 14.35
C PHE A 187 -30.79 20.78 13.45
N ASN A 188 -30.36 21.82 12.76
CA ASN A 188 -29.17 21.87 11.92
C ASN A 188 -28.09 22.66 12.66
N PRO A 189 -27.17 21.98 13.34
CA PRO A 189 -26.03 22.66 13.90
C PRO A 189 -24.98 22.95 12.85
N GLY A 190 -24.23 24.01 13.07
CA GLY A 190 -23.01 24.33 12.34
C GLY A 190 -22.00 24.98 13.26
N TYR A 191 -20.79 25.21 12.77
CA TYR A 191 -19.80 25.94 13.53
C TYR A 191 -18.91 26.78 12.63
N VAL A 192 -18.58 27.97 13.12
CA VAL A 192 -17.56 28.84 12.52
C VAL A 192 -16.54 29.17 13.58
N PHE A 193 -15.34 29.55 13.16
CA PHE A 193 -14.26 29.78 14.11
C PHE A 193 -13.38 30.92 13.65
N LYS A 194 -12.81 31.60 14.64
CA LYS A 194 -11.82 32.65 14.52
C LYS A 194 -10.89 32.52 15.72
N GLU A 195 -9.62 32.88 15.56
CA GLU A 195 -8.57 32.71 16.58
C GLU A 195 -9.09 32.77 18.03
N LYS A 196 -8.80 31.71 18.80
CA LYS A 196 -9.22 31.50 20.19
C LYS A 196 -10.72 31.28 20.46
N LYS A 197 -11.59 31.26 19.44
CA LYS A 197 -13.05 31.13 19.61
C LYS A 197 -13.69 30.24 18.55
N ILE A 198 -14.65 29.43 18.99
CA ILE A 198 -15.56 28.68 18.11
C ILE A 198 -16.97 29.15 18.39
N SER A 199 -17.72 29.47 17.35
CA SER A 199 -19.13 29.78 17.41
C SER A 199 -19.91 28.54 16.99
N PHE A 200 -20.70 28.00 17.90
CA PHE A 200 -21.67 26.95 17.61
C PHE A 200 -23.00 27.58 17.22
N LEU A 201 -23.53 27.22 16.06
CA LEU A 201 -24.78 27.71 15.53
C LEU A 201 -25.83 26.62 15.61
N VAL A 202 -27.02 26.95 16.08
CA VAL A 202 -28.19 26.06 16.04
C VAL A 202 -29.25 26.74 15.19
N ARG A 203 -29.72 26.05 14.14
CA ARG A 203 -30.89 26.44 13.37
C ARG A 203 -31.95 25.35 13.47
N THR A 204 -33.15 25.66 13.91
CA THR A 204 -34.29 24.74 13.75
C THR A 204 -35.13 25.15 12.54
N TYR A 205 -35.73 24.16 11.87
CA TYR A 205 -36.74 24.38 10.83
C TYR A 205 -38.02 23.71 11.29
N THR A 206 -39.04 24.49 11.68
CA THR A 206 -40.32 23.89 12.09
C THR A 206 -41.34 24.05 10.96
N GLY A 207 -41.81 22.92 10.42
CA GLY A 207 -43.21 22.81 10.07
C GLY A 207 -43.97 22.40 11.33
N TRP A 208 -44.88 23.25 11.80
CA TRP A 208 -45.89 23.03 12.86
C TRP A 208 -45.47 22.50 14.25
N ASN A 209 -44.28 21.93 14.43
CA ASN A 209 -43.82 21.42 15.73
C ASN A 209 -43.22 22.55 16.57
N THR A 210 -43.94 22.91 17.64
CA THR A 210 -43.55 23.93 18.61
C THR A 210 -42.48 23.37 19.54
N TYR A 211 -41.23 23.29 19.09
CA TYR A 211 -40.13 22.97 20.01
C TYR A 211 -39.91 24.17 20.92
N ASN A 212 -39.72 23.94 22.21
CA ASN A 212 -39.36 25.00 23.16
C ASN A 212 -37.84 24.96 23.38
N ARG A 213 -37.17 26.11 23.26
CA ARG A 213 -35.76 26.32 23.67
C ARG A 213 -35.45 25.66 25.01
N ASP A 214 -36.37 25.78 25.96
CA ASP A 214 -36.16 25.26 27.30
C ASP A 214 -36.05 23.73 27.34
N GLU A 215 -36.65 23.01 26.37
CA GLU A 215 -36.48 21.56 26.24
C GLU A 215 -35.07 21.21 25.77
N LEU A 216 -34.53 21.93 24.77
CA LEU A 216 -33.17 21.73 24.29
C LEU A 216 -32.12 22.13 25.33
N ASN A 217 -32.35 23.20 26.09
CA ASN A 217 -31.40 23.61 27.13
C ASN A 217 -31.40 22.69 28.36
N LYS A 218 -32.46 21.88 28.55
CA LYS A 218 -32.62 20.97 29.71
C LYS A 218 -32.47 19.50 29.35
N ASN A 219 -32.32 19.15 28.07
CA ASN A 219 -32.24 17.75 27.68
C ASN A 219 -30.89 17.10 27.99
N GLY A 220 -29.87 17.89 28.35
CA GLY A 220 -28.54 17.41 28.72
C GLY A 220 -27.60 17.24 27.52
N SER A 221 -27.99 17.74 26.35
CA SER A 221 -27.14 17.70 25.17
C SER A 221 -25.96 18.64 25.31
N ALA A 222 -24.83 18.22 24.76
CA ALA A 222 -23.57 18.94 24.86
C ALA A 222 -22.81 18.92 23.55
N VAL A 223 -21.88 19.85 23.40
CA VAL A 223 -20.93 19.87 22.29
C VAL A 223 -19.50 19.80 22.81
N ARG A 224 -18.59 19.29 21.99
CA ARG A 224 -17.16 19.42 22.22
C ARG A 224 -16.43 19.72 20.92
N TYR A 225 -15.32 20.45 21.02
CA TYR A 225 -14.42 20.63 19.89
C TYR A 225 -13.17 19.76 20.07
N VAL A 226 -12.57 19.39 18.94
CA VAL A 226 -11.25 18.74 18.87
C VAL A 226 -10.41 19.50 17.84
N LEU A 227 -9.25 19.97 18.27
CA LEU A 227 -8.30 20.74 17.47
C LEU A 227 -7.06 19.91 17.23
N ILE A 228 -6.78 19.63 15.97
CA ILE A 228 -5.65 18.82 15.54
C ILE A 228 -4.71 19.75 14.77
N PRO A 229 -3.57 20.16 15.36
CA PRO A 229 -2.57 20.93 14.63
C PRO A 229 -2.06 20.17 13.42
N GLY A 230 -1.71 20.89 12.35
CA GLY A 230 -1.43 20.35 11.02
C GLY A 230 -0.67 19.03 10.99
N MET A 231 -1.19 18.10 10.19
CA MET A 231 -0.62 16.76 10.08
C MET A 231 0.67 16.79 9.25
N THR A 232 1.75 16.23 9.78
CA THR A 232 2.87 15.79 8.96
C THR A 232 2.48 14.50 8.23
N GLN A 233 3.07 14.33 7.04
CA GLN A 233 2.74 13.36 5.98
C GLN A 233 2.38 11.95 6.48
N GLY A 234 1.15 11.47 6.23
CA GLY A 234 0.76 10.07 6.50
C GLY A 234 -0.74 9.76 6.61
N ARG A 235 -1.60 10.75 6.91
CA ARG A 235 -3.07 10.57 6.99
C ARG A 235 -3.79 11.67 6.21
N SER A 236 -4.91 11.38 5.56
CA SER A 236 -5.70 12.40 4.87
C SER A 236 -6.58 13.18 5.84
N ILE A 237 -6.73 14.50 5.63
CA ILE A 237 -7.66 15.35 6.40
C ILE A 237 -9.10 14.84 6.27
N ALA A 238 -9.48 14.37 5.08
CA ALA A 238 -10.82 13.87 4.79
C ALA A 238 -11.14 12.59 5.58
N ASP A 239 -10.13 11.77 5.89
CA ASP A 239 -10.32 10.53 6.65
C ASP A 239 -10.68 10.82 8.10
N LEU A 240 -10.04 11.84 8.70
CA LEU A 240 -10.31 12.25 10.09
C LEU A 240 -11.67 12.94 10.23
N GLN A 241 -12.08 13.75 9.27
CA GLN A 241 -13.39 14.42 9.30
C GLN A 241 -14.58 13.44 9.24
N LYS A 242 -14.39 12.27 8.62
CA LYS A 242 -15.42 11.23 8.49
C LYS A 242 -15.31 10.14 9.57
N MET A 243 -14.29 10.20 10.41
CA MET A 243 -14.03 9.20 11.44
C MET A 243 -15.12 9.26 12.53
N PRO A 244 -15.71 8.13 12.93
CA PRO A 244 -16.59 8.07 14.09
C PRO A 244 -15.89 8.59 15.34
N TYR A 245 -16.62 9.31 16.20
CA TYR A 245 -16.04 9.94 17.38
C TYR A 245 -15.29 8.96 18.29
N GLY A 246 -15.83 7.76 18.53
CA GLY A 246 -15.18 6.76 19.39
C GLY A 246 -13.84 6.25 18.85
N GLU A 247 -13.64 6.22 17.53
CA GLU A 247 -12.35 5.88 16.93
C GLU A 247 -11.38 7.06 17.04
N LEU A 248 -11.86 8.28 16.79
CA LEU A 248 -11.08 9.50 16.94
C LEU A 248 -10.61 9.70 18.38
N ALA A 249 -11.50 9.45 19.35
CA ALA A 249 -11.20 9.53 20.77
C ALA A 249 -10.08 8.55 21.17
N LYS A 250 -10.13 7.30 20.68
CA LYS A 250 -9.05 6.33 20.89
C LYS A 250 -7.74 6.76 20.23
N LEU A 251 -7.81 7.29 19.00
CA LEU A 251 -6.64 7.72 18.25
C LEU A 251 -5.88 8.85 18.95
N TYR A 252 -6.59 9.77 19.58
CA TYR A 252 -6.02 10.96 20.22
C TYR A 252 -6.05 10.91 21.76
N ASN A 253 -6.40 9.77 22.36
CA ASN A 253 -6.56 9.59 23.81
C ASN A 253 -7.45 10.68 24.44
N ILE A 254 -8.61 10.90 23.85
CA ILE A 254 -9.62 11.82 24.36
C ILE A 254 -10.40 11.12 25.47
N GLU A 255 -10.50 11.79 26.62
CA GLU A 255 -11.27 11.32 27.78
C GLU A 255 -12.64 12.02 27.83
N ASP A 256 -13.64 11.30 28.36
CA ASP A 256 -15.04 11.72 28.51
C ASP A 256 -15.39 12.07 29.96
#